data_AF-A0A553GPS2-F1
#
_entry.id   AF-A0A553GPS2-F1
#
_cell.length_a   1.000
_cell.length_b   1.000
_cell.length_c   1.000
_cell.angle_alpha   90.00
_cell.angle_beta   90.00
_cell.angle_gamma   90.00
#
_symmetry.space_group_name_H-M   'P 1'
#
loop_
_entity.id
_entity.type
_entity.pdbx_description
1 polymer ?
#
loop_
_entity_poly.entity_id
_entity_poly.type
_entity_poly.pdbx_seq_one_letter_code
_entity_poly.pdbx_strand_id
1 'polypeptide(L)'
;MPRTNVKPKKKNTRTKDLASKKAKQVYNSTDWGDLKKVIKQRDKVCTYSGYAIDHIDHIIPMRLAPYLKFIPDNLQGLSISSHSTKTELDNISFTIETWFNIVFPFHCEQLKLSEYKSKKLKEKLLKMVEMNGIKKD
;
A
#
# COMPACT_ATOMS: atom_id res chain seq x y z
N MET A 1 -42.62 -2.70 -30.70
CA MET A 1 -41.42 -1.83 -30.58
C MET A 1 -40.17 -2.71 -30.53
N PRO A 2 -39.19 -2.55 -31.43
CA PRO A 2 -37.99 -3.37 -31.41
C PRO A 2 -37.01 -2.88 -30.32
N ARG A 3 -36.59 -3.79 -29.42
CA ARG A 3 -35.54 -3.54 -28.43
C ARG A 3 -34.19 -3.50 -29.15
N THR A 4 -33.53 -2.35 -29.15
CA THR A 4 -32.15 -2.20 -29.64
C THR A 4 -31.20 -2.92 -28.68
N ASN A 5 -30.55 -3.94 -29.20
CA ASN A 5 -29.60 -4.78 -28.49
C ASN A 5 -28.23 -4.06 -28.48
N VAL A 6 -28.08 -3.06 -27.60
CA VAL A 6 -26.82 -2.33 -27.44
C VAL A 6 -25.83 -3.24 -26.71
N LYS A 7 -24.96 -3.93 -27.46
CA LYS A 7 -23.81 -4.64 -26.88
C LYS A 7 -22.96 -3.65 -26.08
N PRO A 8 -22.66 -3.90 -24.80
CA PRO A 8 -21.80 -3.01 -24.04
C PRO A 8 -20.41 -2.98 -24.68
N LYS A 9 -19.97 -1.80 -25.11
CA LYS A 9 -18.59 -1.54 -25.57
C LYS A 9 -17.62 -1.99 -24.46
N LYS A 10 -16.83 -3.03 -24.71
CA LYS A 10 -15.72 -3.46 -23.85
C LYS A 10 -14.75 -2.29 -23.67
N LYS A 11 -14.85 -1.61 -22.51
CA LYS A 11 -13.88 -0.58 -22.12
C LYS A 11 -12.52 -1.27 -21.88
N ASN A 12 -11.46 -0.71 -22.46
CA ASN A 12 -10.06 -1.16 -22.43
C ASN A 12 -9.64 -1.86 -21.12
N THR A 13 -9.53 -3.19 -21.15
CA THR A 13 -9.03 -4.03 -20.04
C THR A 13 -7.50 -4.19 -20.02
N ARG A 14 -6.80 -3.83 -21.11
CA ARG A 14 -5.35 -4.10 -21.27
C ARG A 14 -4.44 -3.39 -20.25
N THR A 15 -4.79 -2.18 -19.79
CA THR A 15 -3.92 -1.40 -18.88
C THR A 15 -4.00 -1.90 -17.44
N LYS A 16 -5.17 -2.40 -16.99
CA LYS A 16 -5.31 -3.05 -15.67
C LYS A 16 -4.47 -4.33 -15.58
N ASP A 17 -4.33 -5.05 -16.69
CA ASP A 17 -3.56 -6.30 -16.73
C ASP A 17 -2.05 -6.09 -16.56
N LEU A 18 -1.47 -5.01 -17.09
CA LEU A 18 -0.02 -4.77 -16.97
C LEU A 18 0.41 -4.36 -15.56
N ALA A 19 -0.33 -3.46 -14.90
CA ALA A 19 -0.03 -3.06 -13.53
C ALA A 19 -0.18 -4.25 -12.56
N SER A 20 -1.21 -5.08 -12.76
CA SER A 20 -1.43 -6.32 -12.00
C SER A 20 -0.31 -7.34 -12.22
N LYS A 21 0.16 -7.51 -13.47
CA LYS A 21 1.29 -8.40 -13.78
C LYS A 21 2.60 -7.93 -13.13
N LYS A 22 2.92 -6.63 -13.19
CA LYS A 22 4.12 -6.07 -12.55
C LYS A 22 4.07 -6.22 -11.02
N ALA A 23 2.89 -6.02 -10.40
CA ALA A 23 2.72 -6.26 -8.97
C ALA A 23 2.94 -7.73 -8.60
N LYS A 24 2.39 -8.67 -9.39
CA LYS A 24 2.63 -10.12 -9.18
C LYS A 24 4.09 -10.52 -9.28
N GLN A 25 4.87 -9.89 -10.17
CA GLN A 25 6.31 -10.14 -10.26
C GLN A 25 7.07 -9.73 -9.00
N VAL A 26 6.70 -8.59 -8.39
CA VAL A 26 7.31 -8.14 -7.11
C VAL A 26 7.03 -9.15 -6.01
N TYR A 27 5.76 -9.55 -5.82
CA TYR A 27 5.40 -10.46 -4.73
C TYR A 27 5.98 -11.87 -4.85
N ASN A 28 6.44 -12.25 -6.06
CA ASN A 28 7.07 -13.52 -6.34
C ASN A 28 8.61 -13.43 -6.45
N SER A 29 9.22 -12.26 -6.23
CA SER A 29 10.67 -12.09 -6.32
C SER A 29 11.38 -12.57 -5.04
N THR A 30 12.64 -13.00 -5.18
CA THR A 30 13.51 -13.36 -4.05
C THR A 30 13.68 -12.20 -3.08
N ASP A 31 13.92 -10.98 -3.60
CA ASP A 31 14.07 -9.76 -2.80
C ASP A 31 12.86 -9.53 -1.88
N TRP A 32 11.64 -9.76 -2.39
CA TRP A 32 10.43 -9.65 -1.59
C TRP A 32 10.33 -10.75 -0.53
N GLY A 33 10.73 -11.97 -0.88
CA GLY A 33 10.80 -13.09 0.06
C GLY A 33 11.75 -12.82 1.23
N ASP A 34 12.93 -12.28 0.96
CA ASP A 34 13.92 -11.96 2.00
C ASP A 34 13.49 -10.76 2.83
N LEU A 35 12.95 -9.72 2.19
CA LEU A 35 12.39 -8.58 2.91
C LEU A 35 11.23 -8.99 3.82
N LYS A 36 10.34 -9.88 3.36
CA LYS A 36 9.28 -10.44 4.20
C LYS A 36 9.81 -11.10 5.47
N LYS A 37 10.93 -11.83 5.41
CA LYS A 37 11.53 -12.45 6.59
C LYS A 37 12.01 -11.38 7.58
N VAL A 38 12.68 -10.35 7.08
CA VAL A 38 13.14 -9.22 7.91
C VAL A 38 11.97 -8.52 8.60
N ILE A 39 10.89 -8.22 7.86
CA ILE A 39 9.72 -7.55 8.44
C ILE A 39 9.00 -8.47 9.45
N LYS A 40 8.86 -9.78 9.18
CA LYS A 40 8.28 -10.73 10.15
C LYS A 40 9.12 -10.91 11.42
N GLN A 41 10.42 -10.65 11.37
CA GLN A 41 11.27 -10.65 12.56
C GLN A 41 11.15 -9.34 13.34
N ARG A 42 11.05 -8.21 12.62
CA ARG A 42 10.87 -6.87 13.19
C ARG A 42 9.50 -6.74 13.86
N ASP A 43 8.45 -7.10 13.14
CA ASP A 43 7.06 -7.03 13.56
C ASP A 43 6.71 -8.43 14.07
N LYS A 44 6.49 -8.59 15.38
CA LYS A 44 6.11 -9.88 15.97
C LYS A 44 4.60 -10.11 16.00
N VAL A 45 3.84 -9.02 15.91
CA VAL A 45 2.38 -9.00 15.98
C VAL A 45 1.82 -8.02 14.96
N CYS A 46 0.58 -8.25 14.55
CA CYS A 46 -0.18 -7.37 13.69
C CYS A 46 -0.16 -5.98 14.28
N THR A 47 0.22 -5.06 13.41
CA THR A 47 0.38 -3.66 13.70
C THR A 47 -0.87 -3.01 14.31
N TYR A 48 -2.06 -3.42 13.85
CA TYR A 48 -3.33 -2.83 14.30
C TYR A 48 -3.97 -3.59 15.45
N SER A 49 -3.99 -4.92 15.34
CA SER A 49 -4.81 -5.76 16.20
C SER A 49 -4.02 -6.45 17.32
N GLY A 50 -2.69 -6.46 17.23
CA GLY A 50 -1.83 -7.17 18.18
C GLY A 50 -1.85 -8.70 18.06
N TYR A 51 -2.61 -9.27 17.12
CA TYR A 51 -2.65 -10.70 16.84
C TYR A 51 -1.44 -11.19 16.02
N ALA A 52 -1.38 -12.47 15.68
CA ALA A 52 -0.34 -13.00 14.80
C ALA A 52 -0.34 -12.31 13.43
N ILE A 53 0.84 -12.24 12.80
CA ILE A 53 1.02 -11.67 11.46
C ILE A 53 0.86 -12.76 10.42
N ASP A 54 -0.09 -12.55 9.52
CA ASP A 54 -0.33 -13.41 8.36
C ASP A 54 0.30 -12.80 7.09
N HIS A 55 0.26 -11.47 6.98
CA HIS A 55 0.62 -10.72 5.78
C HIS A 55 1.66 -9.63 6.09
N ILE A 56 2.53 -9.37 5.11
CA ILE A 56 3.33 -8.15 5.08
C ILE A 56 2.74 -7.27 3.98
N ASP A 57 2.39 -6.05 4.32
CA ASP A 57 1.73 -5.10 3.43
C ASP A 57 2.48 -3.76 3.37
N HIS A 58 2.27 -3.01 2.29
CA HIS A 58 2.81 -1.67 2.15
C HIS A 58 1.98 -0.66 2.94
N ILE A 59 2.62 0.19 3.74
CA ILE A 59 1.99 1.33 4.40
C ILE A 59 1.37 2.24 3.33
N ILE A 60 2.18 2.86 2.48
CA ILE A 60 1.73 3.54 1.27
C ILE A 60 1.57 2.50 0.16
N PRO A 61 0.37 2.35 -0.43
CA PRO A 61 0.12 1.37 -1.49
C PRO A 61 1.11 1.48 -2.64
N MET A 62 1.64 0.34 -3.09
CA MET A 62 2.59 0.27 -4.21
C MET A 62 2.04 0.91 -5.50
N ARG A 63 0.71 0.95 -5.68
CA ARG A 63 0.07 1.62 -6.82
C ARG A 63 0.24 3.14 -6.80
N LEU A 64 0.38 3.75 -5.61
CA LEU A 64 0.60 5.17 -5.42
C LEU A 64 2.10 5.50 -5.38
N ALA A 65 2.91 4.63 -4.80
CA ALA A 65 4.36 4.84 -4.64
C ALA A 65 5.17 3.58 -5.00
N PRO A 66 5.28 3.21 -6.29
CA PRO A 66 5.94 1.96 -6.70
C PRO A 66 7.45 1.92 -6.39
N TYR A 67 8.08 3.08 -6.23
CA TYR A 67 9.49 3.20 -5.82
C TYR A 67 9.70 2.87 -4.33
N LEU A 68 8.65 2.87 -3.50
CA LEU A 68 8.72 2.48 -2.09
C LEU A 68 8.55 0.97 -1.87
N LYS A 69 8.42 0.18 -2.93
CA LYS A 69 8.03 -1.25 -2.85
C LYS A 69 8.96 -2.13 -2.01
N PHE A 70 10.24 -1.77 -1.90
CA PHE A 70 11.25 -2.50 -1.12
C PHE A 70 11.80 -1.69 0.07
N ILE A 71 11.15 -0.58 0.42
CA ILE A 71 11.56 0.25 1.55
C ILE A 71 10.99 -0.36 2.83
N PRO A 72 11.82 -0.84 3.79
CA PRO A 72 11.34 -1.51 5.00
C PRO A 72 10.39 -0.65 5.85
N ASP A 73 10.63 0.67 5.87
CA ASP A 73 9.79 1.63 6.60
C ASP A 73 8.43 1.86 5.95
N ASN A 74 8.24 1.44 4.71
CA ASN A 74 6.95 1.43 4.03
C ASN A 74 6.29 0.06 4.12
N LEU A 75 6.78 -0.86 4.96
CA LEU A 75 6.21 -2.19 5.14
C LEU A 75 5.76 -2.40 6.58
N GLN A 76 4.76 -3.25 6.77
CA GLN A 76 4.21 -3.59 8.07
C GLN A 76 3.62 -5.00 8.10
N GLY A 77 3.68 -5.66 9.26
CA GLY A 77 2.98 -6.91 9.53
C GLY A 77 1.50 -6.70 9.87
N LEU A 78 0.60 -7.42 9.20
CA LEU A 78 -0.85 -7.38 9.42
C LEU A 78 -1.43 -8.79 9.59
N SER A 79 -2.49 -8.89 10.38
CA SER A 79 -3.42 -10.02 10.35
C SER A 79 -4.31 -9.93 9.10
N ILE A 80 -4.89 -11.04 8.67
CA ILE A 80 -5.81 -11.09 7.51
C ILE A 80 -6.93 -10.05 7.64
N SER A 81 -7.56 -9.96 8.82
CA SER A 81 -8.64 -9.01 9.09
C SER A 81 -8.21 -7.55 8.89
N SER A 82 -7.09 -7.16 9.50
CA SER A 82 -6.55 -5.80 9.40
C SER A 82 -6.11 -5.45 7.98
N HIS A 83 -5.55 -6.41 7.25
CA HIS A 83 -5.20 -6.24 5.84
C HIS A 83 -6.42 -5.95 4.96
N SER A 84 -7.53 -6.68 5.16
CA SER A 84 -8.78 -6.44 4.43
C SER A 84 -9.33 -5.04 4.69
N THR A 85 -9.41 -4.61 5.96
CA THR A 85 -9.86 -3.26 6.33
C THR A 85 -8.97 -2.19 5.70
N LYS A 86 -7.64 -2.37 5.75
CA LYS A 86 -6.71 -1.44 5.10
C LYS A 86 -6.92 -1.37 3.59
N THR A 87 -7.13 -2.51 2.94
CA THR A 87 -7.38 -2.57 1.48
C THR A 87 -8.61 -1.76 1.09
N GLU A 88 -9.68 -1.81 1.88
CA GLU A 88 -10.90 -1.02 1.65
C GLU A 88 -10.62 0.48 1.78
N LEU A 89 -9.91 0.91 2.83
CA LEU A 89 -9.54 2.31 3.03
C LEU A 89 -8.61 2.83 1.92
N ASP A 90 -7.63 2.03 1.52
CA ASP A 90 -6.71 2.39 0.45
C ASP A 90 -7.47 2.57 -0.88
N ASN A 91 -8.51 1.78 -1.13
CA ASN A 91 -9.35 1.91 -2.32
C ASN A 91 -10.11 3.23 -2.42
N ILE A 92 -10.39 3.88 -1.29
CA ILE A 92 -11.00 5.21 -1.24
C ILE A 92 -9.99 6.30 -1.64
N SER A 93 -8.69 6.07 -1.41
CA SER A 93 -7.63 7.05 -1.69
C SER A 93 -7.13 6.95 -3.14
N PHE A 94 -7.34 8.02 -3.91
CA PHE A 94 -6.94 8.12 -5.32
C PHE A 94 -5.54 8.72 -5.52
N THR A 95 -5.06 9.56 -4.59
CA THR A 95 -3.76 10.25 -4.69
C THR A 95 -2.93 10.03 -3.43
N ILE A 96 -1.61 10.25 -3.56
CA ILE A 96 -0.68 10.17 -2.43
C ILE A 96 -0.99 11.23 -1.35
N GLU A 97 -1.47 12.41 -1.79
CA GLU A 97 -1.85 13.51 -0.92
C GLU A 97 -3.10 13.15 -0.10
N THR A 98 -4.14 12.64 -0.75
CA THR A 98 -5.34 12.14 -0.08
C THR A 98 -4.99 11.03 0.91
N TRP A 99 -4.06 10.15 0.53
CA TRP A 99 -3.60 9.08 1.41
C TRP A 99 -2.94 9.62 2.69
N PHE A 100 -2.03 10.60 2.59
CA PHE A 100 -1.37 11.20 3.75
C PHE A 100 -2.29 12.03 4.65
N ASN A 101 -3.38 12.57 4.09
CA ASN A 101 -4.31 13.43 4.82
C ASN A 101 -5.47 12.65 5.46
N ILE A 102 -5.88 11.53 4.86
CA ILE A 102 -7.06 10.77 5.31
C ILE A 102 -6.65 9.43 5.93
N VAL A 103 -5.82 8.63 5.24
CA VAL A 103 -5.53 7.25 5.64
C VAL A 103 -4.35 7.18 6.62
N PHE A 104 -3.30 7.97 6.40
CA PHE A 104 -2.11 7.95 7.25
C PHE A 104 -2.38 8.32 8.73
N PRO A 105 -3.23 9.31 9.07
CA PRO A 105 -3.54 9.59 10.47
C PRO A 105 -4.19 8.40 11.17
N PHE A 106 -5.18 7.76 10.51
CA PHE A 106 -5.81 6.54 11.01
C PHE A 106 -4.77 5.43 11.19
N HIS A 107 -3.84 5.29 10.24
CA HIS A 107 -2.74 4.36 10.33
C HIS A 107 -1.89 4.56 11.60
N CYS A 108 -1.52 5.81 11.88
CA CYS A 108 -0.71 6.17 13.03
C CYS A 108 -1.42 5.92 14.36
N GLU A 109 -2.72 6.18 14.40
CA GLU A 109 -3.58 5.90 15.56
C GLU A 109 -3.63 4.39 15.84
N GLN A 110 -3.89 3.57 14.81
CA GLN A 110 -3.92 2.11 14.94
C GLN A 110 -2.56 1.54 15.38
N LEU A 111 -1.47 2.10 14.87
CA LEU A 111 -0.10 1.77 15.25
C LEU A 111 0.29 2.21 16.67
N LYS A 112 -0.55 3.01 17.35
CA LYS A 112 -0.23 3.67 18.62
C LYS A 112 1.10 4.43 18.56
N LEU A 113 1.42 5.05 17.41
CA LEU A 113 2.60 5.90 17.32
C LEU A 113 2.40 7.14 18.17
N SER A 114 3.36 7.44 19.04
CA SER A 114 3.46 8.79 19.63
C SER A 114 3.46 9.82 18.51
N GLU A 115 2.86 10.99 18.73
CA GLU A 115 2.79 12.08 17.76
C GLU A 115 4.16 12.38 17.12
N TYR A 116 5.24 12.39 17.91
CA TYR A 116 6.61 12.57 17.43
C TYR A 116 7.04 11.49 16.41
N LYS A 117 6.80 10.21 16.71
CA LYS A 117 7.12 9.09 15.80
C LYS A 117 6.26 9.14 14.54
N SER A 118 4.97 9.43 14.67
CA SER A 118 4.06 9.60 13.53
C SER A 118 4.56 10.71 12.61
N LYS A 119 4.88 11.88 13.16
CA LYS A 119 5.44 13.02 12.43
C LYS A 119 6.75 12.66 11.73
N LYS A 120 7.69 12.03 12.44
CA LYS A 120 8.98 11.63 11.87
C LYS A 120 8.84 10.60 10.74
N LEU A 121 7.94 9.63 10.90
CA LEU A 121 7.63 8.65 9.84
C LEU A 121 6.97 9.33 8.64
N LYS A 122 6.01 10.21 8.87
CA LYS A 122 5.35 11.01 7.83
C LYS A 122 6.37 11.81 7.03
N GLU A 123 7.21 12.59 7.71
CA GLU A 123 8.24 13.41 7.10
C GLU A 123 9.24 12.56 6.31
N LYS A 124 9.63 11.40 6.83
CA LYS A 124 10.53 10.49 6.14
C LYS A 124 9.90 9.95 4.85
N LEU A 125 8.67 9.46 4.91
CA LEU A 125 7.96 8.96 3.74
C LEU A 125 7.66 10.07 2.73
N LEU A 126 7.26 11.25 3.19
CA LEU A 126 6.99 12.40 2.34
C LEU A 126 8.26 12.87 1.62
N LYS A 127 9.39 12.97 2.32
CA LYS A 127 10.70 13.26 1.69
C LYS A 127 11.06 12.23 0.62
N MET A 128 10.82 10.94 0.89
CA MET A 128 11.05 9.90 -0.13
C MET A 128 10.12 10.05 -1.33
N VAL A 129 8.87 10.46 -1.11
CA VAL A 129 7.92 10.77 -2.18
C VAL A 129 8.39 11.98 -2.99
N GLU A 130 8.79 13.07 -2.35
CA GLU A 130 9.28 14.29 -3.01
C GLU A 130 10.55 14.04 -3.81
N MET A 131 11.56 13.39 -3.22
CA MET A 131 12.82 13.07 -3.90
C MET A 131 12.64 12.20 -5.15
N ASN A 132 11.60 11.37 -5.20
CA ASN A 132 11.30 10.52 -6.35
C ASN A 132 10.20 11.08 -7.26
N GLY A 133 9.44 12.07 -6.79
CA GLY A 133 8.45 12.84 -7.54
C GLY A 133 9.06 13.99 -8.34
N ILE A 134 10.28 14.44 -8.01
CA ILE A 134 11.12 15.31 -8.84
C ILE A 134 11.82 14.46 -9.92
N LYS A 135 11.01 13.76 -10.71
CA LYS A 135 11.30 13.52 -12.13
C LYS A 135 10.10 14.09 -12.87
N LYS A 136 10.03 15.42 -12.90
CA LYS A 136 9.29 16.11 -13.94
C LYS A 136 10.11 15.88 -15.21
N ASP A 137 9.55 15.09 -16.12
CA ASP A 137 9.89 15.19 -17.53
C ASP A 137 9.70 16.65 -17.99
#